data_AF-A0AAD1C9W8-F1
#
_entry.id   AF-A0AAD1C9W8-F1
#
_cell.length_a   1.000
_cell.length_b   1.000
_cell.length_c   1.000
_cell.angle_alpha   90.00
_cell.angle_beta   90.00
_cell.angle_gamma   90.00
#
_symmetry.space_group_name_H-M   'P 1'
#
loop_
_entity.id
_entity.type
_entity.pdbx_description
1 polymer ?
#
loop_
_entity_poly.entity_id
_entity_poly.type
_entity_poly.pdbx_seq_one_letter_code
_entity_poly.pdbx_strand_id
1 'polypeptide(L)'
;MGKKAKLSIVAFVIFVIGGIIMFSLNQKREQKEAQQIRHEQERMALYLVNHYEGIHRIEFNDMEKNEVTGSRNVLLTINKEVKMEITFFKFNDKTDNYVISWYKKLGLKEKNAATNLKAINDVEVKYWSK
;
A
#
# COMPACT_ATOMS: atom_id res chain seq x y z
N MET A 1 -26.36 39.21 27.45
CA MET A 1 -26.44 38.12 26.44
C MET A 1 -27.61 37.20 26.77
N GLY A 2 -28.60 37.09 25.88
CA GLY A 2 -29.81 36.28 26.14
C GLY A 2 -29.50 34.78 26.21
N LYS A 3 -30.35 34.02 26.92
CA LYS A 3 -30.22 32.56 27.09
C LYS A 3 -30.04 31.83 25.74
N LYS A 4 -30.75 32.28 24.70
CA LYS A 4 -30.66 31.75 23.32
C LYS A 4 -29.28 31.98 22.67
N ALA A 5 -28.68 33.15 22.87
CA ALA A 5 -27.36 33.47 22.35
C ALA A 5 -26.25 32.66 23.07
N LYS A 6 -26.37 32.44 24.39
CA LYS A 6 -25.48 31.54 25.13
C LYS A 6 -25.56 30.10 24.61
N LEU A 7 -26.78 29.59 24.37
CA LEU A 7 -26.98 28.24 23.84
C LEU A 7 -26.39 28.08 22.43
N SER A 8 -26.58 29.09 21.58
CA SER A 8 -26.05 29.10 20.21
C SER A 8 -24.52 29.10 20.18
N ILE A 9 -23.87 29.86 21.06
CA ILE A 9 -22.40 29.86 21.17
C ILE A 9 -21.88 28.50 21.66
N VAL A 10 -22.52 27.89 22.66
CA VAL A 10 -22.15 26.56 23.14
C VAL A 10 -22.29 25.51 22.04
N ALA A 11 -23.38 25.53 21.27
CA ALA A 11 -23.58 24.64 20.14
C ALA A 11 -22.50 24.84 19.06
N PHE A 12 -22.17 26.09 18.72
CA PHE A 12 -21.12 26.40 17.75
C PHE A 12 -19.75 25.88 18.19
N VAL A 13 -19.38 26.06 19.46
CA VAL A 13 -18.11 25.55 20.00
C VAL A 13 -18.04 24.02 19.92
N ILE A 14 -19.12 23.31 20.25
CA ILE A 14 -19.17 21.85 20.13
C ILE A 14 -18.99 21.41 18.67
N PHE A 15 -19.63 22.08 17.72
CA PHE A 15 -19.47 21.79 16.29
C PHE A 15 -18.03 22.00 15.81
N VAL A 16 -17.39 23.11 16.20
CA VAL A 16 -16.00 23.40 15.84
C VAL A 16 -15.05 22.35 16.41
N ILE A 17 -15.19 22.00 17.70
CA ILE A 17 -14.36 20.97 18.34
C ILE A 17 -14.57 19.61 17.66
N GLY A 18 -15.82 19.23 17.41
CA GLY A 18 -16.16 17.98 16.71
C GLY A 18 -15.53 17.91 15.31
N GLY A 19 -15.59 19.01 14.56
CA GLY A 19 -14.97 19.12 13.24
C GLY A 19 -13.45 18.98 13.27
N ILE A 20 -12.77 19.65 14.20
CA ILE A 20 -11.31 19.53 14.37
C ILE A 20 -10.89 18.10 14.72
N ILE A 21 -11.64 17.43 15.62
CA ILE A 21 -11.36 16.04 15.99
C ILE A 21 -11.52 15.12 14.79
N MET A 22 -12.62 15.23 14.04
CA MET A 22 -12.85 14.40 12.84
C MET A 22 -11.76 14.61 11.79
N PHE A 23 -11.37 15.86 11.53
CA PHE A 23 -10.30 16.19 10.59
C PHE A 23 -8.95 15.58 11.01
N SER A 24 -8.57 15.73 12.28
CA SER A 24 -7.32 15.16 12.81
C SER A 24 -7.30 13.64 12.75
N LEU A 25 -8.43 12.98 13.09
CA LEU A 25 -8.56 11.54 12.98
C LEU A 25 -8.44 11.07 11.53
N ASN A 26 -9.03 11.79 10.57
CA ASN A 26 -8.91 11.45 9.15
C ASN A 26 -7.46 11.52 8.68
N GLN A 27 -6.75 12.61 9.00
CA GLN A 27 -5.34 12.78 8.64
C GLN A 27 -4.45 11.66 9.22
N LYS A 28 -4.67 11.28 10.48
CA LYS A 28 -3.94 10.16 11.12
C LYS A 28 -4.22 8.82 10.43
N ARG A 29 -5.45 8.59 9.96
CA ARG A 29 -5.82 7.36 9.24
C ARG A 29 -5.13 7.29 7.87
N GLU A 30 -5.12 8.40 7.13
CA GLU A 30 -4.43 8.50 5.83
C GLU A 30 -2.93 8.26 5.98
N GLN A 31 -2.29 8.87 6.98
CA GLN A 31 -0.87 8.64 7.26
C GLN A 31 -0.58 7.17 7.60
N LYS A 32 -1.41 6.55 8.44
CA LYS A 32 -1.27 5.14 8.81
C LYS A 32 -1.44 4.23 7.59
N GLU A 33 -2.41 4.52 6.73
CA GLU A 33 -2.63 3.75 5.51
C GLU A 33 -1.44 3.89 4.54
N ALA A 34 -0.92 5.10 4.33
CA ALA A 34 0.26 5.33 3.51
C ALA A 34 1.49 4.56 4.02
N GLN A 35 1.69 4.52 5.35
CA GLN A 35 2.76 3.71 5.97
C GLN A 35 2.56 2.21 5.73
N GLN A 36 1.33 1.70 5.87
CA GLN A 36 1.02 0.30 5.61
C GLN A 36 1.25 -0.09 4.14
N ILE A 37 0.87 0.79 3.21
CA ILE A 37 1.09 0.61 1.77
C ILE A 37 2.58 0.60 1.47
N ARG A 38 3.36 1.52 2.04
CA ARG A 38 4.81 1.56 1.87
C ARG A 38 5.47 0.27 2.36
N HIS A 39 5.14 -0.15 3.58
CA HIS A 39 5.66 -1.39 4.16
C HIS A 39 5.31 -2.62 3.31
N GLU A 40 4.09 -2.69 2.78
CA GLU A 40 3.69 -3.82 1.94
C GLU A 40 4.39 -3.82 0.59
N GLN A 41 4.64 -2.66 -0.02
CA GLN A 41 5.46 -2.55 -1.24
C GLN A 41 6.90 -3.03 -0.99
N GLU A 42 7.48 -2.73 0.18
CA GLU A 42 8.81 -3.23 0.57
C GLU A 42 8.83 -4.76 0.67
N ARG A 43 7.78 -5.34 1.27
CA ARG A 43 7.62 -6.80 1.35
C ARG A 43 7.41 -7.45 0.00
N MET A 44 6.58 -6.86 -0.86
CA MET A 44 6.39 -7.34 -2.24
C MET A 44 7.69 -7.28 -3.03
N ALA A 45 8.45 -6.19 -2.91
CA ALA A 45 9.74 -6.07 -3.58
C ALA A 45 10.70 -7.17 -3.09
N LEU A 46 10.73 -7.44 -1.78
CA LEU A 46 11.59 -8.47 -1.20
C LEU A 46 11.17 -9.87 -1.67
N TYR A 47 9.87 -10.13 -1.70
CA TYR A 47 9.31 -11.36 -2.24
C TYR A 47 9.75 -11.56 -3.69
N LEU A 48 9.58 -10.56 -4.56
CA LEU A 48 9.94 -10.64 -5.96
C LEU A 48 11.43 -10.94 -6.15
N VAL A 49 12.29 -10.18 -5.48
CA VAL A 49 13.75 -10.39 -5.56
C VAL A 49 14.16 -11.76 -5.02
N ASN A 50 13.42 -12.31 -4.05
CA ASN A 50 13.69 -13.63 -3.52
C ASN A 50 13.24 -14.79 -4.42
N HIS A 51 12.21 -14.58 -5.24
CA HIS A 51 11.59 -15.64 -6.05
C HIS A 51 12.00 -15.61 -7.54
N TYR A 52 12.44 -14.46 -8.05
CA TYR A 52 12.77 -14.29 -9.47
C TYR A 52 14.22 -13.85 -9.69
N GLU A 53 14.80 -14.32 -10.78
CA GLU A 53 16.12 -13.93 -11.25
C GLU A 53 16.07 -12.61 -12.03
N GLY A 54 17.20 -11.90 -12.08
CA GLY A 54 17.40 -10.77 -12.99
C GLY A 54 16.62 -9.50 -12.66
N ILE A 55 16.00 -9.40 -11.48
CA ILE A 55 15.34 -8.16 -11.05
C ILE A 55 16.40 -7.14 -10.62
N HIS A 56 16.43 -5.99 -11.28
CA HIS A 56 17.28 -4.85 -10.95
C HIS A 56 16.49 -3.54 -10.77
N ARG A 57 15.23 -3.50 -11.24
CA ARG A 57 14.31 -2.39 -10.96
C ARG A 57 12.88 -2.88 -10.76
N ILE A 58 12.21 -2.31 -9.75
CA ILE A 58 10.78 -2.49 -9.50
C ILE A 58 10.13 -1.10 -9.42
N GLU A 59 9.10 -0.87 -10.23
CA GLU A 59 8.33 0.36 -10.21
C GLU A 59 6.87 0.05 -9.92
N PHE A 60 6.40 0.44 -8.73
CA PHE A 60 4.99 0.38 -8.37
C PHE A 60 4.28 1.55 -9.05
N ASN A 61 3.39 1.22 -9.99
CA ASN A 61 2.72 2.18 -10.86
C ASN A 61 1.39 2.63 -10.29
N ASP A 62 0.64 1.68 -9.73
CA ASP A 62 -0.69 1.95 -9.20
C ASP A 62 -1.10 0.93 -8.13
N MET A 63 -2.09 1.29 -7.32
CA MET A 63 -2.76 0.38 -6.41
C MET A 63 -4.26 0.64 -6.35
N GLU A 64 -5.02 -0.38 -6.73
CA GLU A 64 -6.48 -0.37 -6.68
C GLU A 64 -6.97 -1.20 -5.49
N LYS A 65 -8.00 -0.69 -4.80
CA LYS A 65 -8.69 -1.43 -3.75
C LYS A 65 -10.07 -1.84 -4.25
N ASN A 66 -10.37 -3.13 -4.18
CA ASN A 66 -11.72 -3.63 -4.39
C ASN A 66 -12.54 -3.42 -3.12
N GLU A 67 -13.55 -2.56 -3.17
CA GLU A 67 -14.39 -2.23 -2.01
C GLU A 67 -15.30 -3.38 -1.56
N VAL A 68 -15.58 -4.36 -2.44
CA VAL A 68 -16.44 -5.51 -2.13
C VAL A 68 -15.66 -6.61 -1.43
N THR A 69 -14.51 -7.02 -1.98
CA THR A 69 -13.71 -8.11 -1.44
C THR A 69 -12.68 -7.64 -0.42
N GLY A 70 -12.36 -6.35 -0.39
CA GLY A 70 -11.26 -5.78 0.38
C GLY A 70 -9.87 -6.10 -0.17
N SER A 71 -9.78 -6.81 -1.30
CA SER A 71 -8.50 -7.11 -1.95
C SER A 71 -7.88 -5.84 -2.53
N ARG A 72 -6.56 -5.82 -2.60
CA ARG A 72 -5.80 -4.76 -3.25
C ARG A 72 -4.97 -5.34 -4.38
N ASN A 73 -5.09 -4.72 -5.55
CA ASN A 73 -4.33 -5.04 -6.74
C ASN A 73 -3.25 -4.00 -6.91
N VAL A 74 -2.00 -4.46 -7.00
CA VAL A 74 -0.83 -3.62 -7.17
C VAL A 74 -0.31 -3.83 -8.59
N LEU A 75 -0.33 -2.76 -9.38
CA LEU A 75 0.23 -2.73 -10.72
C LEU A 75 1.67 -2.26 -10.64
N LEU A 76 2.59 -3.05 -11.19
CA LEU A 76 4.02 -2.74 -11.15
C LEU A 76 4.70 -3.08 -12.48
N THR A 77 5.90 -2.53 -12.67
CA THR A 77 6.76 -2.82 -13.81
C THR A 77 8.14 -3.21 -13.33
N ILE A 78 8.58 -4.39 -13.75
CA ILE A 78 9.91 -4.92 -13.45
C ILE A 78 10.82 -4.62 -14.64
N ASN A 79 12.00 -4.08 -14.34
CA ASN A 79 13.03 -3.77 -15.31
C ASN A 79 12.57 -2.91 -16.51
N LYS A 80 11.50 -2.12 -16.33
CA LYS A 80 10.82 -1.32 -17.37
C LYS A 80 10.17 -2.11 -18.51
N GLU A 81 10.10 -3.43 -18.40
CA GLU A 81 9.66 -4.32 -19.48
C GLU A 81 8.43 -5.14 -19.06
N VAL A 82 8.53 -5.83 -17.92
CA VAL A 82 7.51 -6.79 -17.48
C VAL A 82 6.47 -6.06 -16.64
N LYS A 83 5.26 -5.92 -17.16
CA LYS A 83 4.11 -5.40 -16.41
C LYS A 83 3.47 -6.53 -15.61
N MET A 84 3.40 -6.33 -14.30
CA MET A 84 2.86 -7.31 -13.36
C MET A 84 1.69 -6.73 -12.57
N GLU A 85 0.77 -7.62 -12.19
CA GLU A 85 -0.28 -7.34 -11.20
C GLU A 85 -0.14 -8.35 -10.06
N ILE A 86 -0.11 -7.84 -8.82
CA ILE A 86 -0.06 -8.62 -7.59
C ILE A 86 -1.28 -8.29 -6.74
N THR A 87 -2.04 -9.30 -6.34
CA THR A 87 -3.17 -9.15 -5.42
C THR A 87 -2.80 -9.60 -4.01
N PHE A 88 -3.23 -8.83 -3.01
CA PHE A 88 -3.16 -9.22 -1.59
C PHE A 88 -4.44 -8.81 -0.85
N PHE A 89 -4.71 -9.44 0.30
CA PHE A 89 -5.94 -9.22 1.08
C PHE A 89 -5.71 -8.53 2.43
N LYS A 90 -4.51 -8.64 3.00
CA LYS A 90 -4.18 -8.09 4.33
C LYS A 90 -2.78 -7.50 4.34
N PHE A 91 -2.65 -6.29 4.89
CA PHE A 91 -1.34 -5.72 5.18
C PHE A 91 -0.60 -6.54 6.22
N ASN A 92 0.71 -6.68 6.04
CA ASN A 92 1.61 -7.36 6.96
C ASN A 92 1.25 -8.84 7.22
N ASP A 93 0.66 -9.51 6.23
CA ASP A 93 0.37 -10.95 6.28
C ASP A 93 1.67 -11.77 6.18
N LYS A 94 2.13 -12.32 7.30
CA LYS A 94 3.40 -13.06 7.44
C LYS A 94 3.58 -14.27 6.51
N THR A 95 2.53 -14.68 5.81
CA THR A 95 2.56 -15.84 4.90
C THR A 95 2.98 -15.47 3.47
N ASP A 96 3.19 -14.18 3.16
CA ASP A 96 3.49 -13.70 1.81
C ASP A 96 2.52 -14.25 0.75
N ASN A 97 1.23 -14.37 1.11
CA ASN A 97 0.15 -14.85 0.24
C ASN A 97 -0.19 -13.83 -0.86
N TYR A 98 0.73 -13.65 -1.79
CA TYR A 98 0.55 -12.86 -2.99
C TYR A 98 -0.02 -13.71 -4.12
N VAL A 99 -1.08 -13.22 -4.74
CA VAL A 99 -1.61 -13.83 -5.96
C VAL A 99 -1.04 -13.06 -7.14
N ILE A 100 -0.13 -13.71 -7.88
CA ILE A 100 0.47 -13.15 -9.10
C ILE A 100 -0.24 -13.76 -10.29
N SER A 101 -0.79 -12.91 -11.15
CA SER A 101 -1.49 -13.40 -12.33
C SER A 101 -0.55 -14.11 -13.32
N TRP A 102 -0.93 -15.31 -13.77
CA TRP A 102 -0.07 -16.16 -14.60
C TRP A 102 0.38 -15.51 -15.91
N TYR A 103 -0.51 -14.75 -16.57
CA TYR A 103 -0.16 -14.06 -17.81
C TYR A 103 0.76 -12.85 -17.56
N LYS A 104 0.73 -12.30 -16.34
CA LYS A 104 1.50 -11.13 -15.94
C LYS A 104 2.92 -11.44 -15.46
N LYS A 105 3.27 -12.73 -15.31
CA LYS A 105 4.65 -13.17 -15.03
C LYS A 105 5.45 -13.53 -16.29
N LEU A 106 4.83 -13.48 -17.48
CA LEU A 106 5.49 -13.82 -18.75
C LEU A 106 6.76 -12.98 -18.91
N GLY A 107 7.91 -13.64 -18.96
CA GLY A 107 9.23 -13.01 -19.09
C GLY A 107 10.09 -13.03 -17.82
N LEU A 108 9.54 -13.41 -16.66
CA LEU A 108 10.37 -13.64 -15.47
C LEU A 108 10.83 -15.08 -15.38
N LYS A 109 12.08 -15.25 -14.94
CA LYS A 109 12.65 -16.55 -14.63
C LYS A 109 12.57 -16.78 -13.12
N GLU A 110 11.82 -17.79 -12.71
CA GLU A 110 11.76 -18.23 -11.32
C GLU A 110 13.13 -18.78 -10.90
N LYS A 111 13.56 -18.46 -9.67
CA LYS A 111 14.77 -19.07 -9.10
C LYS A 111 14.50 -20.55 -8.82
N ASN A 112 15.51 -21.39 -9.04
CA ASN A 112 15.44 -22.82 -8.69
C ASN A 112 15.18 -23.05 -7.19
N ALA A 113 15.62 -22.14 -6.34
CA ALA A 113 15.27 -22.07 -4.93
C ALA A 113 15.10 -20.61 -4.52
N ALA A 114 14.05 -20.31 -3.76
CA ALA A 114 13.86 -18.97 -3.21
C ALA A 114 15.03 -18.60 -2.29
N THR A 115 15.52 -17.36 -2.41
CA THR A 115 16.52 -16.83 -1.48
C THR A 115 15.84 -16.29 -0.22
N ASN A 116 16.58 -16.21 0.88
CA ASN A 116 16.08 -15.67 2.15
C ASN A 116 16.71 -14.30 2.46
N LEU A 117 16.76 -13.41 1.46
CA LEU A 117 17.23 -12.05 1.68
C LEU A 117 16.29 -11.34 2.66
N LYS A 118 16.86 -10.55 3.57
CA LYS A 118 16.11 -9.76 4.57
C LYS A 118 15.98 -8.28 4.19
N ALA A 119 16.75 -7.85 3.20
CA ALA A 119 16.79 -6.47 2.70
C ALA A 119 17.16 -6.49 1.22
N ILE A 120 16.76 -5.42 0.52
CA ILE A 120 17.02 -5.22 -0.89
C ILE A 120 18.05 -4.10 -1.01
N ASN A 121 19.28 -4.44 -1.40
CA ASN A 121 20.37 -3.46 -1.47
C ASN A 121 20.72 -3.07 -2.93
N ASP A 122 20.55 -3.99 -3.88
CA ASP A 122 21.05 -3.85 -5.26
C ASP A 122 19.91 -3.74 -6.30
N VAL A 123 18.71 -3.35 -5.86
CA VAL A 123 17.54 -3.17 -6.74
C VAL A 123 16.97 -1.79 -6.54
N GLU A 124 16.75 -1.08 -7.65
CA GLU A 124 16.08 0.20 -7.62
C GLU A 124 14.57 -0.01 -7.41
N VAL A 125 14.02 0.55 -6.34
CA VAL A 125 12.58 0.46 -6.05
C VAL A 125 11.94 1.85 -6.08
N LYS A 126 11.02 2.07 -7.02
CA LYS A 126 10.16 3.25 -7.06
C LYS A 126 8.79 2.90 -6.51
N TYR A 127 8.41 3.56 -5.43
CA TYR A 127 7.20 3.29 -4.69
C TYR A 127 6.05 4.17 -5.18
N TRP A 128 4.87 3.58 -5.21
CA TRP A 128 3.62 4.30 -5.40
C TRP A 128 3.20 4.97 -4.10
N SER A 129 2.62 6.17 -4.25
CA SER A 129 1.95 6.92 -3.20
C SER A 129 0.73 7.62 -3.80
N LYS A 130 -0.35 7.69 -3.03
CA LYS A 130 -1.58 8.40 -3.39
C LYS A 130 -1.44 9.91 -3.20
#